data_AF-A0A537AAG0-F1
#
_entry.id   AF-A0A537AAG0-F1
#
_cell.length_a   1.000
_cell.length_b   1.000
_cell.length_c   1.000
_cell.angle_alpha   90.00
_cell.angle_beta   90.00
_cell.angle_gamma   90.00
#
_symmetry.space_group_name_H-M   'P 1'
#
loop_
_entity.id
_entity.type
_entity.pdbx_description
1 polymer ?
#
loop_
_entity_poly.entity_id
_entity_poly.type
_entity_poly.pdbx_seq_one_letter_code
_entity_poly.pdbx_strand_id
1 'polypeptide(L)'
;ISEFMRDRAYRASSDLARERGAFALFNADMYLSGSGFAARLPQELKALIRRQGIRNSHLLSIAPTGTISLAFADNASNGIEPPFSWTYTRKKRMAD
;
A
#
# COMPACT_ATOMS: atom_id res chain seq x y z
N ILE A 1 -5.50 -8.00 -9.81
CA ILE A 1 -5.61 -7.76 -8.34
C ILE A 1 -4.82 -6.51 -7.94
N SER A 2 -3.51 -6.43 -8.22
CA SER A 2 -2.66 -5.30 -7.79
C SER A 2 -3.10 -3.94 -8.34
N GLU A 3 -3.61 -3.86 -9.57
CA GLU A 3 -4.17 -2.63 -10.13
C GLU A 3 -5.42 -2.15 -9.38
N PHE A 4 -6.31 -3.07 -9.03
CA PHE A 4 -7.49 -2.77 -8.23
C PHE A 4 -7.09 -2.24 -6.84
N MET A 5 -6.17 -2.91 -6.16
CA MET A 5 -5.65 -2.43 -4.85
C MET A 5 -5.01 -1.04 -4.97
N ARG A 6 -4.18 -0.83 -6.00
CA ARG A 6 -3.58 0.47 -6.31
C ARG A 6 -4.64 1.55 -6.46
N ASP A 7 -5.57 1.37 -7.40
CA ASP A 7 -6.51 2.42 -7.77
C ASP A 7 -7.45 2.76 -6.61
N ARG A 8 -7.84 1.75 -5.81
CA ARG A 8 -8.64 1.95 -4.59
C ARG A 8 -7.86 2.69 -3.51
N ALA A 9 -6.58 2.37 -3.29
CA ALA A 9 -5.75 3.06 -2.30
C ALA A 9 -5.53 4.54 -2.65
N TYR A 10 -5.24 4.84 -3.91
CA TYR A 10 -5.07 6.21 -4.40
C TYR A 10 -6.37 7.01 -4.33
N ARG A 11 -7.50 6.41 -4.70
CA ARG A 11 -8.82 7.04 -4.56
C ARG A 11 -9.13 7.37 -3.10
N ALA A 12 -8.99 6.40 -2.20
CA ALA A 12 -9.25 6.59 -0.78
C ALA A 12 -8.35 7.69 -0.16
N SER A 13 -7.07 7.73 -0.53
CA SER A 13 -6.15 8.78 -0.07
C SER A 13 -6.50 10.17 -0.62
N SER A 14 -7.07 10.24 -1.82
CA SER A 14 -7.55 11.49 -2.41
C SER A 14 -8.85 11.96 -1.75
N ASP A 15 -9.77 11.05 -1.46
CA ASP A 15 -10.99 11.34 -0.69
C ASP A 15 -10.64 11.85 0.73
N LEU A 16 -9.64 11.25 1.39
CA LEU A 16 -9.10 11.75 2.66
C LEU A 16 -8.44 13.12 2.54
N ALA A 17 -7.80 13.42 1.41
CA ALA A 17 -7.20 14.74 1.18
C ALA A 17 -8.27 15.82 1.05
N ARG A 18 -9.41 15.51 0.43
CA ARG A 18 -10.56 16.41 0.39
C ARG A 18 -11.08 16.75 1.79
N GLU A 19 -11.10 15.78 2.70
CA GLU A 19 -11.62 15.96 4.06
C GLU A 19 -10.61 16.58 5.03
N ARG A 20 -9.32 16.26 4.88
CA ARG A 20 -8.29 16.56 5.89
C ARG A 20 -7.08 17.33 5.36
N GLY A 21 -7.10 17.71 4.09
CA GLY A 21 -5.97 18.32 3.37
C GLY A 21 -4.96 17.28 2.87
N ALA A 22 -4.24 17.63 1.80
CA ALA A 22 -3.13 16.83 1.27
C ALA A 22 -1.93 16.78 2.24
N PHE A 23 -0.96 15.90 1.98
CA PHE A 23 0.31 15.97 2.71
C PHE A 23 1.06 17.27 2.39
N ALA A 24 1.83 17.79 3.35
CA ALA A 24 2.37 19.16 3.31
C ALA A 24 3.23 19.50 2.08
N LEU A 25 3.98 18.53 1.55
CA LEU A 25 4.87 18.71 0.40
C LEU A 25 4.22 18.28 -0.93
N PHE A 26 2.90 18.14 -0.99
CA PHE A 26 2.21 17.72 -2.20
C PHE A 26 2.30 18.79 -3.28
N ASN A 27 2.89 18.44 -4.41
CA ASN A 27 2.85 19.21 -5.65
C ASN A 27 2.30 18.30 -6.75
N ALA A 28 1.14 18.64 -7.30
CA ALA A 28 0.43 17.76 -8.23
C ALA A 28 1.20 17.49 -9.52
N ASP A 29 1.92 18.50 -10.03
CA ASP A 29 2.71 18.35 -11.26
C ASP A 29 3.92 17.47 -11.01
N MET A 30 4.67 17.68 -9.93
CA MET A 30 5.79 16.79 -9.58
C MET A 30 5.33 15.38 -9.23
N TYR A 31 4.20 15.24 -8.53
CA TYR A 31 3.70 13.94 -8.07
C TYR A 31 3.17 13.07 -9.23
N LEU A 32 2.53 13.68 -10.24
CA LEU A 32 1.87 12.95 -11.34
C LEU A 32 2.69 12.93 -12.64
N SER A 33 3.82 13.63 -12.70
CA SER A 33 4.73 13.65 -13.86
C SER A 33 5.91 12.70 -13.69
N GLY A 34 6.73 12.61 -14.74
CA GLY A 34 7.96 11.82 -14.76
C GLY A 34 7.74 10.31 -14.94
N SER A 35 8.73 9.53 -14.53
CA SER A 35 8.74 8.05 -14.61
C SER A 35 8.28 7.37 -13.31
N GLY A 36 7.82 8.15 -12.34
CA GLY A 36 7.38 7.65 -11.03
C GLY A 36 6.09 6.84 -11.09
N PHE A 37 5.79 6.12 -10.01
CA PHE A 37 4.65 5.20 -9.96
C PHE A 37 3.30 5.89 -10.20
N ALA A 38 3.11 7.08 -9.62
CA ALA A 38 1.88 7.87 -9.78
C ALA A 38 1.66 8.41 -11.21
N ALA A 39 2.72 8.47 -12.04
CA ALA A 39 2.60 8.80 -13.46
C ALA A 39 1.90 7.70 -14.28
N ARG A 40 1.78 6.47 -13.74
CA ARG A 40 1.13 5.31 -14.40
C ARG A 40 -0.35 5.16 -14.03
N LEU A 41 -0.88 6.06 -13.19
CA LEU A 41 -2.27 5.99 -12.76
C LEU A 41 -3.25 6.26 -13.91
N PRO A 42 -4.47 5.69 -13.87
CA PRO A 42 -5.53 6.02 -14.81
C PRO A 42 -5.82 7.53 -14.85
N GLN A 43 -6.20 8.04 -16.02
CA GLN A 43 -6.38 9.48 -16.22
C GLN A 43 -7.44 10.09 -15.28
N GLU A 44 -8.52 9.38 -15.02
CA GLU A 44 -9.55 9.81 -14.07
C GLU A 44 -9.00 10.00 -12.66
N LEU A 45 -8.09 9.12 -12.24
CA LEU A 45 -7.50 9.17 -10.91
C LEU A 45 -6.47 10.30 -10.82
N LYS A 46 -5.71 10.54 -11.88
CA LYS A 46 -4.85 11.73 -11.99
C LYS A 46 -5.67 13.02 -11.89
N ALA A 47 -6.81 13.10 -12.57
CA ALA A 47 -7.71 14.25 -12.51
C ALA A 47 -8.30 14.45 -11.09
N LEU A 48 -8.67 13.35 -10.43
CA LEU A 48 -9.12 13.36 -9.03
C LEU A 48 -8.04 13.92 -8.09
N ILE A 49 -6.82 13.39 -8.17
CA ILE A 49 -5.69 13.79 -7.33
C ILE A 49 -5.28 15.24 -7.59
N ARG A 50 -5.34 15.73 -8.83
CA ARG A 50 -5.11 17.16 -9.12
C ARG A 50 -6.12 18.07 -8.42
N ARG A 51 -7.39 17.66 -8.38
CA ARG A 51 -8.48 18.46 -7.80
C ARG A 51 -8.46 18.44 -6.27
N GLN A 52 -8.23 17.28 -5.66
CA GLN A 52 -8.41 17.07 -4.23
C GLN A 52 -7.09 16.98 -3.45
N GLY A 53 -5.99 16.77 -4.15
CA GLY A 53 -4.73 16.36 -3.57
C GLY A 53 -4.71 14.90 -3.14
N ILE A 54 -3.67 14.53 -2.39
CA ILE A 54 -3.50 13.20 -1.82
C ILE A 54 -3.01 13.30 -0.38
N ARG A 55 -3.61 12.53 0.53
CA ARG A 55 -3.36 12.67 1.96
C ARG A 55 -2.03 12.06 2.39
N ASN A 56 -1.68 10.92 1.79
CA ASN A 56 -0.48 10.15 2.10
C ASN A 56 0.44 10.15 0.88
N SER A 57 1.74 10.38 1.08
CA SER A 57 2.72 10.41 -0.01
C SER A 57 2.93 9.03 -0.65
N HIS A 58 2.89 7.98 0.18
CA HIS A 58 3.04 6.57 -0.20
C HIS A 58 1.86 5.77 0.37
N LEU A 59 1.43 4.74 -0.35
CA LEU A 59 0.16 4.06 -0.05
C LEU A 59 0.27 2.55 0.11
N LEU A 60 1.10 1.91 -0.71
CA LEU A 60 1.21 0.46 -0.74
C LEU A 60 2.66 0.06 -0.51
N SER A 61 2.85 -0.89 0.38
CA SER A 61 4.11 -1.57 0.62
C SER A 61 3.80 -3.05 0.88
N ILE A 62 4.60 -3.94 0.30
CA ILE A 62 4.52 -5.38 0.55
C ILE A 62 5.70 -5.73 1.45
N ALA A 63 5.44 -5.74 2.76
CA ALA A 63 6.42 -6.16 3.75
C ALA A 63 6.30 -7.67 4.01
N PRO A 64 7.39 -8.35 4.41
CA PRO A 64 7.31 -9.70 4.96
C PRO A 64 6.43 -9.73 6.22
N THR A 65 5.52 -10.70 6.32
CA THR A 65 4.51 -10.79 7.40
C THR A 65 4.63 -12.04 8.26
N GLY A 66 5.81 -12.67 8.31
CA GLY A 66 5.98 -14.00 8.91
C GLY A 66 5.68 -14.17 10.41
N THR A 67 5.47 -13.10 11.18
CA THR A 67 4.95 -13.20 12.56
C THR A 67 3.44 -12.96 12.61
N ILE A 68 2.92 -12.05 11.79
CA ILE A 68 1.49 -11.70 11.78
C ILE A 68 0.67 -12.82 11.10
N SER A 69 1.22 -13.54 10.13
CA SER A 69 0.59 -14.75 9.56
C SER A 69 0.23 -15.80 10.63
N LEU A 70 1.05 -15.93 11.68
CA LEU A 70 0.79 -16.83 12.81
C LEU A 70 -0.45 -16.43 13.61
N ALA A 71 -0.78 -15.14 13.68
CA ALA A 71 -2.01 -14.68 14.33
C ALA A 71 -3.27 -15.22 13.63
N PHE A 72 -3.13 -15.61 12.36
CA PHE A 72 -4.16 -16.28 11.56
C PHE A 72 -3.90 -17.79 11.43
N ALA A 73 -3.23 -18.38 12.44
CA ALA A 73 -2.89 -19.80 12.49
C ALA A 73 -2.10 -20.30 11.26
N ASP A 74 -1.28 -19.43 10.65
CA ASP A 74 -0.53 -19.72 9.40
C ASP A 74 -1.45 -20.14 8.23
N ASN A 75 -2.74 -19.77 8.28
CA ASN A 75 -3.70 -19.99 7.19
C ASN A 75 -3.53 -19.01 6.01
N ALA A 76 -2.43 -18.26 6.01
CA ALA A 76 -1.99 -17.38 4.94
C ALA A 76 -0.47 -17.48 4.81
N SER A 77 0.04 -17.40 3.57
CA SER A 77 1.48 -17.27 3.33
C SER A 77 2.05 -16.03 4.03
N ASN A 78 3.35 -16.01 4.27
CA ASN A 78 4.05 -14.95 5.00
C ASN A 78 4.18 -13.61 4.22
N GLY A 79 3.30 -13.37 3.25
CA GLY A 79 3.37 -12.31 2.26
C GLY A 79 2.95 -12.84 0.89
N ILE A 80 3.63 -12.37 -0.15
CA ILE A 80 3.42 -12.84 -1.54
C ILE A 80 4.33 -14.02 -1.90
N GLU A 81 5.21 -14.40 -0.98
CA GLU A 81 6.17 -15.47 -1.16
C GLU A 81 5.48 -16.85 -1.12
N PRO A 82 5.94 -17.83 -1.91
CA PRO A 82 5.50 -19.22 -1.77
C PRO A 82 5.71 -19.73 -0.34
N PRO A 83 4.88 -20.69 0.13
CA PRO A 83 5.10 -21.31 1.43
C PRO A 83 6.48 -21.99 1.46
N PHE A 84 7.24 -21.75 2.52
CA PHE A 84 8.54 -22.41 2.72
C PHE A 84 8.41 -23.93 2.86
N SER A 85 7.39 -24.37 3.59
CA SER A 85 7.01 -25.77 3.78
C SER A 85 5.53 -25.83 4.22
N TRP A 86 4.87 -26.96 3.97
CA TRP A 86 3.51 -27.23 4.48
C TRP A 86 3.47 -27.38 6.01
N THR A 87 4.56 -27.91 6.57
CA THR A 87 4.74 -28.08 8.02
C THR A 87 6.17 -27.73 8.39
N TYR A 88 6.35 -26.97 9.46
CA TYR A 88 7.68 -26.60 9.94
C TYR A 88 7.62 -26.17 11.41
N THR A 89 8.69 -26.45 12.16
CA THR A 89 8.83 -26.04 13.55
C THR A 89 9.50 -24.68 13.63
N ARG A 90 8.80 -23.66 14.14
CA ARG A 90 9.41 -22.36 14.43
C ARG A 90 10.02 -22.33 15.82
N LYS A 91 11.29 -21.91 15.91
CA LYS A 91 11.91 -21.57 17.19
C LYS A 91 11.54 -20.15 17.58
N LYS A 92 10.76 -20.00 18.65
CA LYS A 92 10.40 -18.70 19.23
C LYS A 92 11.23 -18.45 20.48
N ARG A 93 11.78 -17.24 20.63
CA ARG A 93 12.37 -16.80 21.90
C ARG A 93 11.23 -16.54 22.90
N MET A 94 11.26 -17.24 24.03
CA MET A 94 10.33 -17.00 25.14
C MET A 94 10.92 -15.95 26.07
N ALA A 95 10.07 -15.33 26.90
CA ALA A 95 10.58 -14.56 28.04
C ALA A 95 11.37 -15.50 28.96
N ASP A 96 12.46 -14.98 29.53
CA ASP A 96 13.33 -15.71 30.46
C ASP A 96 12.57 -16.06 31.76
#